data_AF-A0A1C3IPL7-F1
#
_entry.id   AF-A0A1C3IPL7-F1
#
_cell.length_a   1.000
_cell.length_b   1.000
_cell.length_c   1.000
_cell.angle_alpha   90.00
_cell.angle_beta   90.00
_cell.angle_gamma   90.00
#
_symmetry.space_group_name_H-M   'P 1'
#
loop_
_entity.id
_entity.type
_entity.pdbx_description
1 polymer ?
#
loop_
_entity_poly.entity_id
_entity_poly.type
_entity_poly.pdbx_seq_one_letter_code
_entity_poly.pdbx_strand_id
1 'polypeptide(L)' 'MMGIEHDGTTFIVDKEVHQAVSGTYLVDMDGLLSLNDIQRLPGKKLAISFNGSTLTVEEDEVRVVGRVALVMEKK' A
#
# COMPACT_ATOMS: atom_id res chain seq x y z
N MET A 1 4.51 -9.46 10.78
CA MET A 1 4.69 -7.99 10.90
C MET A 1 6.06 -7.59 10.40
N MET A 2 6.16 -6.48 9.65
CA MET A 2 7.41 -5.88 9.15
C MET A 2 7.40 -4.38 9.46
N GLY A 3 8.48 -3.85 10.00
CA GLY A 3 8.64 -2.41 10.23
C GLY A 3 9.33 -1.74 9.05
N ILE A 4 8.80 -0.61 8.59
CA ILE A 4 9.39 0.24 7.54
C ILE A 4 9.55 1.63 8.09
N GLU A 5 10.77 2.16 8.07
CA GLU A 5 11.05 3.55 8.45
C GLU A 5 11.15 4.40 7.18
N HIS A 6 10.42 5.51 7.17
CA HIS A 6 10.43 6.49 6.08
C HIS A 6 10.13 7.87 6.65
N ASP A 7 11.00 8.83 6.40
CA ASP A 7 10.87 10.23 6.82
C ASP A 7 10.54 10.41 8.31
N GLY A 8 11.19 9.62 9.18
CA GLY A 8 10.97 9.69 10.63
C GLY A 8 9.66 9.06 11.12
N THR A 9 8.90 8.46 10.21
CA THR A 9 7.69 7.69 10.49
C THR A 9 7.96 6.20 10.32
N THR A 10 7.57 5.38 11.30
CA THR A 10 7.65 3.92 11.21
C THR A 10 6.28 3.34 10.92
N PHE A 11 6.17 2.58 9.84
CA PHE A 11 4.98 1.85 9.42
C PHE A 11 5.14 0.38 9.80
N ILE A 12 4.16 -0.18 10.50
CA ILE A 12 4.10 -1.61 10.78
C ILE A 12 3.16 -2.26 9.78
N VAL A 13 3.72 -3.10 8.92
CA VAL A 13 3.01 -3.80 7.85
C VAL A 13 2.66 -5.22 8.28
N ASP A 14 1.38 -5.54 8.21
CA ASP A 14 0.87 -6.90 8.28
C ASP A 14 1.01 -7.58 6.91
N LYS A 15 1.90 -8.56 6.87
CA LYS A 15 2.23 -9.34 5.66
C LYS A 15 1.29 -10.51 5.44
N GLU A 16 0.30 -10.75 6.29
CA GLU A 16 -0.71 -11.79 6.05
C GLU A 16 -1.83 -11.26 5.12
N VAL A 17 -1.99 -9.94 5.04
CA VAL A 17 -3.01 -9.28 4.22
C VAL A 17 -2.47 -8.94 2.82
N HIS A 18 -2.81 -9.78 1.84
CA HIS A 18 -2.41 -9.61 0.44
C HIS A 18 -3.53 -9.09 -0.47
N GLN A 19 -4.79 -9.14 -0.01
CA GLN A 19 -5.91 -8.66 -0.81
C GLN A 19 -6.23 -7.22 -0.43
N ALA A 20 -5.84 -6.27 -1.29
CA ALA A 20 -6.15 -4.86 -1.06
C ALA A 20 -7.64 -4.59 -1.27
N VAL A 21 -8.30 -3.93 -0.32
CA VAL A 21 -9.71 -3.52 -0.41
C VAL A 21 -9.84 -2.01 -0.24
N SER A 22 -9.51 -1.49 0.94
CA SER A 22 -9.39 -0.07 1.21
C SER A 22 -8.30 0.12 2.27
N GLY A 23 -7.53 1.22 2.19
CA GLY A 23 -6.50 1.59 3.17
C GLY A 23 -5.10 1.67 2.59
N THR A 24 -4.10 1.83 3.46
CA THR A 24 -2.70 1.97 3.09
C THR A 24 -2.00 0.62 3.03
N TYR A 25 -1.31 0.34 1.93
CA TYR A 25 -0.61 -0.93 1.68
C TYR A 25 0.83 -0.67 1.27
N LEU A 26 1.70 -1.59 1.65
CA LEU A 26 2.99 -1.74 1.01
C LEU A 26 2.78 -2.55 -0.27
N VAL A 27 3.14 -1.94 -1.40
CA VAL A 27 3.07 -2.58 -2.71
C VAL A 27 4.43 -2.59 -3.37
N ASP A 28 4.62 -3.59 -4.23
CA ASP A 28 5.75 -3.72 -5.13
C ASP A 28 5.23 -3.53 -6.56
N MET A 29 5.74 -2.50 -7.22
CA MET A 29 5.50 -2.21 -8.64
C MET A 29 6.87 -2.18 -9.32
N ASP A 30 7.12 -3.12 -10.23
CA ASP A 30 8.38 -3.26 -10.96
C ASP A 30 9.65 -3.35 -10.09
N GLY A 31 9.55 -3.99 -8.92
CA GLY A 31 10.65 -4.13 -7.95
C GLY A 31 10.82 -2.92 -7.03
N LEU A 32 9.99 -1.88 -7.18
CA LEU A 32 10.00 -0.69 -6.35
C LEU A 32 8.90 -0.78 -5.28
N LEU A 33 9.34 -0.77 -4.03
CA LEU A 33 8.44 -0.75 -2.88
C LEU A 33 7.93 0.66 -2.60
N SER A 34 6.62 0.79 -2.42
CA SER A 34 5.98 2.05 -2.03
C SER A 34 4.79 1.82 -1.10
N LEU A 35 4.53 2.78 -0.22
CA LEU A 35 3.33 2.82 0.61
C LEU A 35 2.27 3.66 -0.09
N ASN A 36 1.11 3.08 -0.37
CA ASN A 36 0.05 3.78 -1.08
C ASN A 36 -1.32 3.53 -0.48
N ASP A 37 -2.18 4.54 -0.56
CA ASP A 37 -3.61 4.38 -0.31
C ASP A 37 -4.27 3.74 -1.52
N ILE A 38 -4.88 2.59 -1.29
CA ILE A 38 -5.51 1.77 -2.32
C ILE A 38 -6.99 1.65 -2.04
N GLN A 39 -7.79 1.79 -3.08
CA GLN A 39 -9.21 1.49 -3.11
C GLN A 39 -9.49 0.47 -4.21
N ARG A 40 -10.09 -0.66 -3.85
CA ARG A 40 -10.55 -1.65 -4.82
C ARG A 40 -11.78 -1.14 -5.55
N LEU A 41 -11.75 -1.30 -6.87
CA LEU A 41 -12.84 -1.00 -7.78
C LEU A 41 -13.41 -2.31 -8.37
N PRO A 42 -14.65 -2.30 -8.85
CA PRO A 42 -15.20 -3.42 -9.62
C PRO A 42 -14.34 -3.74 -10.84
N GLY A 43 -14.41 -4.99 -11.30
CA GLY A 43 -13.67 -5.42 -12.50
C GLY A 43 -12.19 -5.72 -12.27
N LYS A 44 -11.79 -6.07 -11.04
CA LYS A 44 -10.40 -6.40 -10.66
C LYS A 44 -9.43 -5.23 -10.84
N LYS A 45 -9.88 -4.03 -10.51
CA LYS A 45 -9.08 -2.80 -10.60
C LYS A 45 -8.75 -2.25 -9.22
N LEU A 46 -7.63 -1.56 -9.12
CA LEU A 46 -7.22 -0.81 -7.94
C LEU A 46 -7.07 0.67 -8.32
N ALA A 47 -7.65 1.54 -7.52
CA ALA A 47 -7.36 2.98 -7.52
C ALA A 47 -6.28 3.24 -6.48
N ILE A 48 -5.16 3.83 -6.91
CA ILE A 48 -4.02 4.16 -6.07
C ILE A 48 -3.87 5.68 -6.02
N SER A 49 -3.88 6.24 -4.82
CA SER A 49 -3.69 7.69 -4.61
C SER A 49 -2.21 8.04 -4.59
N PHE A 50 -1.80 8.96 -5.46
CA PHE A 50 -0.44 9.49 -5.57
C PHE A 50 -0.49 11.01 -5.66
N ASN A 51 0.02 11.71 -4.63
CA ASN A 51 0.17 13.17 -4.63
C ASN A 51 -1.09 13.94 -5.06
N GLY A 52 -2.27 13.47 -4.62
CA GLY A 52 -3.57 14.08 -4.96
C GLY A 52 -4.15 13.69 -6.33
N SER A 53 -3.46 12.82 -7.08
CA SER A 53 -3.97 12.18 -8.29
C SER A 53 -4.32 10.71 -8.02
N THR A 54 -5.25 10.16 -8.79
CA THR A 54 -5.63 8.75 -8.70
C THR A 54 -5.19 8.01 -9.96
N LEU A 55 -4.33 7.01 -9.80
CA LEU A 55 -4.00 6.07 -10.86
C LEU A 55 -4.91 4.85 -10.74
N THR A 56 -5.55 4.43 -11.84
CA THR A 56 -6.28 3.15 -11.88
C THR A 56 -5.43 2.12 -12.60
N VAL A 57 -5.19 0.99 -11.95
CA VAL A 57 -4.40 -0.13 -12.46
C VAL A 57 -5.20 -1.42 -12.39
N GLU A 58 -4.83 -2.41 -13.20
CA GLU A 58 -5.35 -3.76 -13.02
C GLU A 58 -4.72 -4.39 -11.77
N GLU A 59 -5.47 -5.23 -11.07
CA GLU A 59 -5.02 -5.86 -9.82
C GLU A 59 -3.77 -6.74 -10.01
N ASP A 60 -3.58 -7.32 -11.19
CA ASP A 60 -2.44 -8.18 -11.52
C ASP A 60 -1.16 -7.40 -11.87
N GLU A 61 -1.25 -6.09 -12.11
CA GLU A 61 -0.09 -5.22 -12.35
C GLU A 61 0.61 -4.80 -11.05
N VAL A 62 -0.03 -4.99 -9.88
CA VAL A 62 0.50 -4.55 -8.59
C VAL A 62 0.57 -5.70 -7.60
N ARG A 63 1.76 -5.94 -7.05
CA ARG A 63 1.94 -6.96 -6.02
C ARG A 63 1.76 -6.34 -4.64
N VAL A 64 0.66 -6.68 -3.97
CA VAL A 64 0.44 -6.29 -2.56
C VAL A 64 1.34 -7.13 -1.65
N VAL A 65 2.24 -6.45 -0.94
CA VAL A 65 3.19 -7.09 0.00
C VAL A 65 2.60 -7.21 1.40
N GLY A 66 1.72 -6.28 1.77
CA GLY A 66 1.05 -6.27 3.06
C GLY A 66 0.26 -4.99 3.31
N ARG A 67 -0.57 -4.99 4.34
CA ARG A 67 -1.35 -3.81 4.76
C ARG A 67 -0.69 -3.09 5.91
N VAL A 68 -0.69 -1.76 5.92
CA VAL A 68 -0.26 -1.00 7.10
C VAL A 68 -1.27 -1.23 8.23
N ALA A 69 -0.77 -1.73 9.35
CA ALA A 69 -1.52 -1.97 10.57
C ALA A 69 -1.35 -0.84 11.59
N LEU A 70 -0.15 -0.23 11.65
CA LEU A 70 0.17 0.85 12.59
C LEU A 70 1.11 1.86 11.94
N VAL A 71 0.97 3.12 12.34
CA VAL A 71 1.87 4.23 11.99
C VAL A 71 2.39 4.82 13.30
N MET A 72 3.70 4.96 13.41
CA MET A 72 4.38 5.50 14.58
C MET A 72 5.22 6.71 14.18
N GLU A 73 4.87 7.87 14.71
CA GLU A 73 5.63 9.10 14.49
C GLU A 73 6.50 9.37 15.72
N LYS A 74 7.78 9.65 15.50
CA LYS A 74 8.66 10.08 16.59
C LYS A 74 8.46 11.58 16.79
N LYS A 75 7.79 11.94 17.89
CA LYS A 75 7.70 13.33 18.38
C LYS A 75 9.03 13.84 18.92
#